data_AF-A0AAU2EU47-F1
#
_entry.id   AF-A0AAU2EU47-F1
#
_cell.length_a   1.000
_cell.length_b   1.000
_cell.length_c   1.000
_cell.angle_alpha   90.00
_cell.angle_beta   90.00
_cell.angle_gamma   90.00
#
_symmetry.space_group_name_H-M   'P 1'
#
loop_
_entity.id
_entity.type
_entity.pdbx_description
1 polymer ?
#
loop_
_entity_poly.entity_id
_entity_poly.type
_entity_poly.pdbx_seq_one_letter_code
_entity_poly.pdbx_strand_id
1 'polypeptide(L)'
;MSEPVSRASGVRPVDLAKALAERALPSVTVYNRLEGRPRTRSFDRALRAEVRDALWMLTRQWQVAEFAADDAGSPITTTVHVERSGLTEFGARDFPTEPLGDDPLPLEARVERRPVVLSLDGDPLSLDLRLAMGRRWLKLLADPASGLSDDHRDRFRAAYPFTAPDPTDADDAARVAHLSVWQSYAAVAGRAMDGGRLYERLTARPPGRCHDGIPGVAEVDKPVLDGLAQRFVAWFEHLVLPATDAERDCWDPQRLEYRFRATAPAGPGPRRYTADDYRGGGLDWWALDLETAAAPAPPGAVDPPAVTASTATMVPSPVGFEGAPATRWWQFEDRRINLGAIDAATTDLATLLFVEFALIYANDWFLVPVSVPTGSVVQARGVSVTTVFGERFWITPAGSGADDTWQRWSMFSTSLVGAGPADSSLLLPPAAAKVQESEAVEQVALVRDEMANMVWGVENVIPSGVGGGMPGPLAAAETEAFHQRLAAGTALPPAPPEPRVAAVRYRTMGSVPEHWIPFVPVHVNGDNRQIQLQRAGLPRTVPGAAESAPVPVEPRTALLRVGKDAVPQLPYLLHEEEVPRAGTVLRQSYRRTRAFGGRPVVWYAAHRGTGRGEGSSGLVFDQLIDIPEE
;
A
#
# COMPACT_ATOMS: atom_id res chain seq x y z
N MET A 1 33.00 65.90 34.69
CA MET A 1 34.09 66.58 33.96
C MET A 1 34.96 65.53 33.31
N SER A 2 34.85 65.36 31.98
CA SER A 2 35.86 64.82 31.04
C SER A 2 35.18 64.44 29.72
N GLU A 3 35.32 65.36 28.76
CA GLU A 3 35.19 65.35 27.29
C GLU A 3 34.15 64.53 26.47
N PRO A 4 33.60 65.14 25.39
CA PRO A 4 32.79 64.49 24.37
C PRO A 4 33.64 63.97 23.20
N VAL A 5 33.48 62.70 22.81
CA VAL A 5 34.05 62.19 21.56
C VAL A 5 33.09 62.47 20.40
N SER A 6 33.56 63.37 19.55
CA SER A 6 33.09 63.74 18.21
C SER A 6 32.33 62.64 17.45
N ARG A 7 31.07 62.92 17.10
CA ARG A 7 30.34 62.20 16.03
C ARG A 7 30.97 62.59 14.69
N ALA A 8 31.59 61.61 14.02
CA ALA A 8 31.94 61.71 12.62
C ALA A 8 30.66 61.98 11.79
N SER A 9 30.77 62.97 10.92
CA SER A 9 29.79 63.43 9.94
C SER A 9 29.12 62.29 9.18
N GLY A 10 27.79 62.24 9.21
CA GLY A 10 27.00 61.28 8.47
C GLY A 10 26.98 61.57 6.97
N VAL A 11 27.36 60.57 6.18
CA VAL A 11 26.89 60.40 4.81
C VAL A 11 25.82 59.32 4.86
N ARG A 12 24.55 59.68 4.66
CA ARG A 12 23.49 58.69 4.49
C ARG A 12 23.61 58.11 3.07
N PRO A 13 23.75 56.79 2.89
CA PRO A 13 23.72 56.21 1.56
C PRO A 13 22.31 56.40 0.99
N VAL A 14 22.23 57.02 -0.19
CA VAL A 14 20.96 57.18 -0.92
C VAL A 14 20.46 55.81 -1.46
N ASP A 15 21.34 54.81 -1.49
CA ASP A 15 21.03 53.42 -1.84
C ASP A 15 21.73 52.45 -0.86
N LEU A 16 20.93 51.82 0.00
CA LEU A 16 21.41 50.94 1.07
C LEU A 16 21.90 49.58 0.53
N ALA A 17 21.30 49.10 -0.56
CA ALA A 17 21.62 47.79 -1.13
C ALA A 17 23.02 47.78 -1.76
N LYS A 18 23.33 48.84 -2.52
CA LYS A 18 24.67 49.03 -3.08
C LYS A 18 25.73 49.22 -1.99
N ALA A 19 25.44 50.02 -0.97
CA ALA A 19 26.37 50.26 0.13
C ALA A 19 26.71 48.99 0.95
N LEU A 20 25.74 48.07 1.09
CA LEU A 20 25.94 46.77 1.72
C LEU A 20 26.76 45.82 0.84
N ALA A 21 26.48 45.78 -0.47
CA ALA A 21 27.21 44.94 -1.42
C ALA A 21 28.70 45.35 -1.53
N GLU A 22 28.97 46.65 -1.53
CA GLU A 22 30.33 47.20 -1.63
C GLU A 22 31.05 47.28 -0.27
N ARG A 23 30.38 46.92 0.84
CA ARG A 23 30.88 47.08 2.22
C ARG A 23 31.45 48.48 2.48
N ALA A 24 30.77 49.51 1.97
CA ALA A 24 31.25 50.89 1.97
C ALA A 24 31.44 51.49 3.38
N LEU A 25 30.88 50.85 4.41
CA LEU A 25 31.05 51.20 5.81
C LEU A 25 31.60 49.98 6.58
N PRO A 26 32.90 49.94 6.92
CA PRO A 26 33.44 48.87 7.73
C PRO A 26 32.80 48.91 9.12
N SER A 27 32.04 47.88 9.46
CA SER A 27 31.50 47.68 10.81
C SER A 27 32.22 46.51 11.49
N VAL A 28 32.58 46.70 12.75
CA VAL A 28 33.11 45.63 13.60
C VAL A 28 31.97 45.15 14.47
N THR A 29 31.44 43.96 14.17
CA THR A 29 30.41 43.33 15.01
C THR A 29 31.09 42.76 16.26
N VAL A 30 30.84 43.38 17.41
CA VAL A 30 31.34 42.90 18.71
C VAL A 30 30.17 42.24 19.45
N TYR A 31 30.32 40.98 19.82
CA TYR A 31 29.37 40.27 20.68
C TYR A 31 29.80 40.41 22.13
N ASN A 32 29.01 41.13 22.94
CA ASN A 32 29.19 41.13 24.39
C ASN A 32 28.30 40.05 25.00
N ARG A 33 28.94 39.05 25.64
CA ARG A 33 28.22 38.09 26.48
C ARG A 33 27.70 38.84 27.71
N LEU A 34 26.37 38.91 27.85
CA LEU A 34 25.72 39.39 29.06
C LEU A 34 25.86 38.32 30.14
N GLU A 35 26.87 38.46 31.00
CA GLU A 35 26.97 37.65 32.21
C GLU A 35 26.35 38.42 33.39
N GLY A 36 25.35 37.82 34.02
CA GLY A 36 24.80 38.36 35.26
C GLY A 36 25.85 38.27 36.36
N ARG A 37 26.42 39.41 36.77
CA ARG A 37 27.19 39.51 38.01
C ARG A 37 26.22 39.74 39.18
N PRO A 38 25.91 38.73 40.01
CA PRO A 38 25.09 38.97 41.19
C PRO A 38 25.86 39.93 42.11
N ARG A 39 25.30 41.13 42.30
CA ARG A 39 25.87 42.17 43.18
C ARG A 39 25.73 41.83 44.68
N THR A 40 24.96 40.81 45.00
CA THR A 40 24.61 40.43 46.38
C THR A 40 24.32 38.93 46.46
N ARG A 41 24.71 38.27 47.56
CA ARG A 41 24.45 36.82 47.81
C ARG A 41 23.08 36.54 48.46
N SER A 42 22.26 37.56 48.72
CA SER A 42 20.89 37.39 49.23
C SER A 42 19.92 37.35 48.05
N PHE A 43 19.40 36.16 47.79
CA PHE A 43 18.34 35.93 46.81
C PHE A 43 16.95 36.10 47.42
N ASP A 44 16.84 36.35 48.73
CA ASP A 44 15.56 36.44 49.45
C ASP A 44 14.58 37.40 48.76
N ARG A 45 15.04 38.59 48.37
CA ARG A 45 14.19 39.56 47.69
C ARG A 45 13.81 39.16 46.26
N ALA A 46 14.72 38.51 45.53
CA ALA A 46 14.46 38.06 44.17
C ALA A 46 13.56 36.81 44.13
N LEU A 47 13.58 36.00 45.18
CA LEU A 47 12.71 34.84 45.38
C LEU A 47 11.35 35.22 45.97
N ARG A 48 11.21 36.42 46.54
CA ARG A 48 9.90 36.94 46.97
C ARG A 48 9.12 37.45 45.77
N ALA A 49 7.95 36.86 45.52
CA ALA A 49 6.93 37.44 44.66
C ALA A 49 6.20 38.60 45.38
N GLU A 50 6.93 39.66 45.72
CA GLU A 50 6.37 40.85 46.38
C GLU A 50 5.40 41.58 45.44
N VAL A 51 4.11 41.57 45.78
CA VAL A 51 3.10 42.40 45.09
C VAL A 51 3.31 43.85 45.49
N ARG A 52 3.96 44.62 44.62
CA ARG A 52 4.29 46.05 44.83
C ARG A 52 3.09 46.96 44.62
N ASP A 53 2.22 46.59 43.70
CA ASP A 53 1.02 47.33 43.33
C ASP A 53 -0.11 46.34 43.02
N ALA A 54 -0.94 46.08 44.02
CA ALA A 54 -2.10 45.22 43.86
C ALA A 54 -3.15 45.83 42.92
N LEU A 55 -3.23 47.17 42.84
CA LEU A 55 -4.17 47.85 41.95
C LEU A 55 -3.77 47.67 40.48
N TRP A 56 -2.47 47.69 40.17
CA TRP A 56 -1.98 47.33 38.83
C TRP A 56 -2.38 45.89 38.45
N MET A 57 -2.24 44.93 39.36
CA MET A 57 -2.70 43.57 39.10
C MET A 57 -4.21 43.52 38.86
N LEU A 58 -5.04 44.13 39.71
CA LEU A 58 -6.50 44.17 39.56
C LEU A 58 -6.94 44.88 38.27
N THR A 59 -6.31 45.98 37.88
CA THR A 59 -6.59 46.66 36.61
C THR A 59 -6.15 45.84 35.39
N ARG A 60 -5.10 45.02 35.50
CA ARG A 60 -4.75 44.05 34.46
C ARG A 60 -5.79 42.94 34.33
N GLN A 61 -6.31 42.42 35.45
CA GLN A 61 -7.43 41.46 35.46
C GLN A 61 -8.68 42.06 34.81
N TRP A 62 -8.99 43.32 35.12
CA TRP A 62 -10.09 44.06 34.49
C TRP A 62 -9.89 44.24 32.97
N GLN A 63 -8.67 44.56 32.52
CA GLN A 63 -8.36 44.72 31.08
C GLN A 63 -8.53 43.44 30.27
N VAL A 64 -8.32 42.26 30.88
CA VAL A 64 -8.55 40.96 30.23
C VAL A 64 -9.95 40.41 30.52
N ALA A 65 -10.87 41.26 31.00
CA ALA A 65 -12.26 40.93 31.31
C ALA A 65 -12.43 39.81 32.36
N GLU A 66 -11.44 39.58 33.25
CA GLU A 66 -11.55 38.55 34.30
C GLU A 66 -12.70 38.84 35.28
N PHE A 67 -13.08 40.13 35.44
CA PHE A 67 -14.24 40.54 36.24
C PHE A 67 -15.57 40.49 35.49
N ALA A 68 -15.56 40.16 34.19
CA ALA A 68 -16.79 40.01 33.42
C ALA A 68 -17.56 38.72 33.77
N ALA A 69 -17.00 37.85 34.63
CA ALA A 69 -17.62 36.65 35.19
C ALA A 69 -18.51 35.91 34.18
N ASP A 70 -17.87 35.13 33.31
CA ASP A 70 -18.60 34.25 32.41
C ASP A 70 -19.16 33.05 33.20
N ASP A 71 -20.38 32.62 32.88
CA ASP A 71 -21.02 31.44 33.50
C ASP A 71 -20.46 30.15 32.89
N ALA A 72 -19.16 29.94 33.09
CA ALA A 72 -18.37 28.90 32.44
C ALA A 72 -17.68 28.02 33.50
N GLY A 73 -18.46 27.17 34.17
CA GLY A 73 -17.93 26.20 35.13
C GLY A 73 -17.01 25.18 34.46
N SER A 74 -15.73 25.13 34.87
CA SER A 74 -14.79 24.12 34.37
C SER A 74 -15.22 22.69 34.76
N PRO A 75 -15.03 21.70 33.88
CA PRO A 75 -15.41 20.33 34.17
C PRO A 75 -14.43 19.70 35.19
N ILE A 76 -14.96 19.15 36.28
CA ILE A 76 -14.17 18.49 37.34
C ILE A 76 -14.23 16.96 37.26
N THR A 77 -15.34 16.44 36.74
CA THR A 77 -15.56 15.00 36.58
C THR A 77 -16.32 14.76 35.30
N THR A 78 -15.90 13.75 34.55
CA THR A 78 -16.55 13.32 33.33
C THR A 78 -16.80 11.82 33.37
N THR A 79 -18.05 11.42 33.18
CA THR A 79 -18.45 10.02 33.01
C THR A 79 -18.83 9.78 31.57
N VAL A 80 -18.05 8.98 30.86
CA VAL A 80 -18.30 8.62 29.45
C VAL A 80 -18.98 7.26 29.41
N HIS A 81 -20.05 7.15 28.62
CA HIS A 81 -20.69 5.88 28.29
C HIS A 81 -20.48 5.57 26.80
N VAL A 82 -19.82 4.44 26.52
CA VAL A 82 -19.58 3.96 25.16
C VAL A 82 -20.10 2.55 24.98
N GLU A 83 -20.63 2.28 23.80
CA GLU A 83 -20.89 0.93 23.30
C GLU A 83 -19.83 0.57 22.27
N ARG A 84 -19.43 -0.69 22.25
CA ARG A 84 -18.46 -1.19 21.28
C ARG A 84 -18.79 -2.59 20.80
N SER A 85 -18.42 -2.88 19.57
CA SER A 85 -18.47 -4.22 18.98
C SER A 85 -17.23 -4.44 18.12
N GLY A 86 -16.82 -5.69 17.95
CA GLY A 86 -15.71 -6.05 17.05
C GLY A 86 -16.21 -6.34 15.64
N LEU A 87 -15.34 -6.19 14.65
CA LEU A 87 -15.57 -6.78 13.32
C LEU A 87 -15.62 -8.31 13.45
N THR A 88 -16.71 -8.91 12.97
CA THR A 88 -16.98 -10.35 13.14
C THR A 88 -17.00 -11.11 11.84
N GLU A 89 -17.23 -10.44 10.71
CA GLU A 89 -17.25 -11.07 9.40
C GLU A 89 -16.43 -10.29 8.38
N PHE A 90 -15.95 -11.00 7.36
CA PHE A 90 -15.17 -10.47 6.26
C PHE A 90 -15.57 -11.16 4.94
N GLY A 91 -15.71 -10.39 3.87
CA GLY A 91 -15.97 -10.90 2.53
C GLY A 91 -15.07 -10.23 1.50
N ALA A 92 -14.51 -11.01 0.58
CA ALA A 92 -13.79 -10.48 -0.57
C ALA A 92 -14.79 -10.06 -1.66
N ARG A 93 -14.64 -8.85 -2.21
CA ARG A 93 -15.47 -8.32 -3.31
C ARG A 93 -16.98 -8.59 -3.08
N ASP A 94 -17.60 -9.31 -4.02
CA ASP A 94 -19.02 -9.68 -4.01
C ASP A 94 -19.29 -11.11 -3.50
N PHE A 95 -18.27 -11.78 -2.92
CA PHE A 95 -18.46 -13.08 -2.29
C PHE A 95 -19.19 -12.96 -0.94
N PRO A 96 -19.86 -14.04 -0.49
CA PRO A 96 -20.45 -14.08 0.85
C PRO A 96 -19.41 -13.78 1.94
N THR A 97 -19.85 -13.11 3.00
CA THR A 97 -19.02 -12.87 4.18
C THR A 97 -18.83 -14.17 4.98
N GLU A 98 -17.64 -14.33 5.56
CA GLU A 98 -17.29 -15.44 6.44
C GLU A 98 -16.83 -14.90 7.80
N PRO A 99 -16.91 -15.70 8.88
CA PRO A 99 -16.40 -15.29 10.19
C PRO A 99 -14.92 -14.86 10.11
N LEU A 100 -14.60 -13.68 10.64
CA LEU A 100 -13.25 -13.12 10.64
C LEU A 100 -12.28 -14.02 11.45
N GLY A 101 -12.80 -14.76 12.43
CA GLY A 101 -12.01 -15.60 13.33
C GLY A 101 -11.13 -14.78 14.29
N ASP A 102 -10.43 -15.47 15.19
CA ASP A 102 -9.70 -14.82 16.30
C ASP A 102 -8.24 -14.45 15.98
N ASP A 103 -7.75 -14.69 14.75
CA ASP A 103 -6.35 -14.38 14.39
C ASP A 103 -6.15 -12.86 14.29
N PRO A 104 -5.27 -12.24 15.12
CA PRO A 104 -5.05 -10.80 15.17
C PRO A 104 -4.20 -10.29 13.99
N LEU A 105 -4.52 -10.72 12.77
CA LEU A 105 -3.92 -10.23 11.55
C LEU A 105 -4.36 -8.78 11.30
N PRO A 106 -3.44 -7.91 10.90
CA PRO A 106 -3.82 -6.61 10.38
C PRO A 106 -4.75 -6.75 9.17
N LEU A 107 -5.72 -5.85 9.05
CA LEU A 107 -6.73 -5.92 8.00
C LEU A 107 -6.10 -5.77 6.60
N GLU A 108 -5.03 -4.98 6.46
CA GLU A 108 -4.23 -4.90 5.23
C GLU A 108 -3.69 -6.27 4.82
N ALA A 109 -3.10 -7.03 5.75
CA ALA A 109 -2.56 -8.35 5.42
C ALA A 109 -3.67 -9.33 5.01
N ARG A 110 -4.90 -9.17 5.53
CA ARG A 110 -6.03 -10.02 5.22
C ARG A 110 -6.66 -9.70 3.86
N VAL A 111 -6.73 -8.40 3.52
CA VAL A 111 -7.27 -7.86 2.27
C VAL A 111 -6.26 -8.02 1.14
N GLU A 112 -5.01 -7.64 1.37
CA GLU A 112 -4.03 -7.49 0.30
C GLU A 112 -3.36 -8.80 -0.11
N ARG A 113 -3.37 -9.83 0.75
CA ARG A 113 -2.70 -11.11 0.50
C ARG A 113 -3.17 -11.74 -0.82
N ARG A 114 -2.21 -11.98 -1.70
CA ARG A 114 -2.42 -12.65 -2.98
C ARG A 114 -1.73 -14.01 -3.01
N PRO A 115 -2.15 -14.92 -3.90
CA PRO A 115 -1.40 -16.16 -4.14
C PRO A 115 0.06 -15.84 -4.51
N VAL A 116 1.00 -16.55 -3.89
CA VAL A 116 2.42 -16.47 -4.29
C VAL A 116 2.55 -17.16 -5.64
N VAL A 117 3.10 -16.44 -6.63
CA VAL A 117 3.30 -16.97 -7.98
C VAL A 117 4.56 -17.83 -7.99
N LEU A 118 4.37 -19.14 -7.84
CA LEU A 118 5.45 -20.12 -7.95
C LEU A 118 5.67 -20.55 -9.40
N SER A 119 4.66 -20.50 -10.27
CA SER A 119 4.76 -20.81 -11.70
C SER A 119 3.93 -19.85 -12.54
N LEU A 120 4.33 -19.61 -13.77
CA LEU A 120 3.61 -18.80 -14.75
C LEU A 120 3.74 -19.45 -16.12
N ASP A 121 2.64 -19.71 -16.83
CA ASP A 121 2.64 -20.46 -18.11
C ASP A 121 3.29 -21.86 -18.06
N GLY A 122 3.24 -22.51 -16.89
CA GLY A 122 3.95 -23.78 -16.67
C GLY A 122 5.46 -23.62 -16.42
N ASP A 123 6.03 -22.44 -16.61
CA ASP A 123 7.41 -22.15 -16.21
C ASP A 123 7.52 -21.94 -14.69
N PRO A 124 8.48 -22.59 -14.02
CA PRO A 124 8.73 -22.36 -12.61
C PRO A 124 9.36 -20.98 -12.41
N LEU A 125 8.82 -20.23 -11.46
CA LEU A 125 9.34 -18.97 -10.94
C LEU A 125 9.79 -19.15 -9.48
N SER A 126 10.32 -18.08 -8.89
CA SER A 126 10.69 -18.01 -7.47
C SER A 126 11.65 -19.14 -7.03
N LEU A 127 12.73 -19.36 -7.80
CA LEU A 127 13.70 -20.43 -7.56
C LEU A 127 14.23 -20.44 -6.11
N ASP A 128 14.43 -19.27 -5.52
CA ASP A 128 14.82 -19.08 -4.12
C ASP A 128 13.83 -19.74 -3.13
N LEU A 129 12.52 -19.47 -3.29
CA LEU A 129 11.46 -20.08 -2.50
C LEU A 129 11.38 -21.58 -2.77
N ARG A 130 11.41 -22.00 -4.04
CA ARG A 130 11.38 -23.42 -4.43
C ARG A 130 12.51 -24.21 -3.78
N LEU A 131 13.73 -23.65 -3.73
CA LEU A 131 14.88 -24.23 -3.05
C LEU A 131 14.73 -24.24 -1.53
N ALA A 132 14.24 -23.14 -0.93
CA ALA A 132 14.00 -23.08 0.51
C ALA A 132 12.97 -24.13 0.96
N MET A 133 11.91 -24.30 0.17
CA MET A 133 10.87 -25.31 0.35
C MET A 133 11.43 -26.72 0.20
N GLY A 134 12.23 -26.99 -0.84
CA GLY A 134 12.85 -28.30 -1.05
C GLY A 134 13.78 -28.68 0.11
N ARG A 135 14.62 -27.74 0.56
CA ARG A 135 15.48 -27.93 1.74
C ARG A 135 14.67 -28.20 3.01
N ARG A 136 13.55 -27.50 3.20
CA ARG A 136 12.67 -27.70 4.36
C ARG A 136 12.07 -29.10 4.35
N TRP A 137 11.56 -29.57 3.21
CA TRP A 137 11.01 -30.92 3.06
C TRP A 137 12.05 -31.99 3.36
N LEU A 138 13.23 -31.89 2.75
CA LEU A 138 14.33 -32.85 2.98
C LEU A 138 14.78 -32.86 4.45
N LYS A 139 14.70 -31.73 5.16
CA LYS A 139 14.98 -31.67 6.60
C LYS A 139 13.90 -32.35 7.44
N LEU A 140 12.62 -32.27 7.03
CA LEU A 140 11.53 -32.99 7.71
C LEU A 140 11.66 -34.50 7.51
N LEU A 141 12.06 -34.95 6.33
CA LEU A 141 12.34 -36.37 6.06
C LEU A 141 13.55 -36.90 6.85
N ALA A 142 14.59 -36.07 7.02
CA ALA A 142 15.79 -36.44 7.78
C ALA A 142 15.61 -36.36 9.30
N ASP A 143 14.46 -35.92 9.80
CA ASP A 143 14.20 -35.83 11.24
C ASP A 143 14.12 -37.25 11.82
N PRO A 144 15.02 -37.66 12.74
CA PRO A 144 14.98 -39.00 13.32
C PRO A 144 13.66 -39.31 14.02
N ALA A 145 12.92 -38.30 14.46
CA ALA A 145 11.60 -38.47 15.05
C ALA A 145 10.53 -38.94 14.05
N SER A 146 10.78 -38.84 12.74
CA SER A 146 9.88 -39.35 11.71
C SER A 146 9.89 -40.88 11.58
N GLY A 147 10.99 -41.53 11.96
CA GLY A 147 11.16 -42.98 11.79
C GLY A 147 11.29 -43.44 10.33
N LEU A 148 11.37 -42.52 9.36
CA LEU A 148 11.52 -42.82 7.94
C LEU A 148 12.97 -43.21 7.61
N SER A 149 13.14 -44.09 6.62
CA SER A 149 14.47 -44.40 6.09
C SER A 149 15.07 -43.22 5.33
N ASP A 150 16.39 -43.11 5.36
CA ASP A 150 17.15 -42.05 4.68
C ASP A 150 16.92 -42.01 3.16
N ASP A 151 16.60 -43.15 2.55
CA ASP A 151 16.31 -43.32 1.11
C ASP A 151 15.16 -42.42 0.62
N HIS A 152 14.24 -42.00 1.50
CA HIS A 152 13.14 -41.11 1.13
C HIS A 152 13.66 -39.79 0.56
N ARG A 153 14.79 -39.26 1.06
CA ARG A 153 15.37 -38.03 0.52
C ARG A 153 15.74 -38.14 -0.94
N ASP A 154 16.39 -39.24 -1.32
CA ASP A 154 16.82 -39.48 -2.70
C ASP A 154 15.61 -39.73 -3.61
N ARG A 155 14.60 -40.46 -3.13
CA ARG A 155 13.34 -40.68 -3.88
C ARG A 155 12.61 -39.37 -4.18
N PHE A 156 12.45 -38.50 -3.17
CA PHE A 156 11.80 -37.20 -3.36
C PHE A 156 12.62 -36.25 -4.23
N ARG A 157 13.94 -36.26 -4.11
CA ARG A 157 14.83 -35.48 -4.98
C ARG A 157 14.77 -35.95 -6.44
N ALA A 158 14.67 -37.26 -6.66
CA ALA A 158 14.51 -37.84 -8.00
C ALA A 158 13.14 -37.56 -8.62
N ALA A 159 12.08 -37.50 -7.81
CA ALA A 159 10.72 -37.24 -8.28
C ALA A 159 10.42 -35.76 -8.54
N TYR A 160 11.08 -34.85 -7.80
CA TYR A 160 10.94 -33.40 -7.96
C TYR A 160 12.30 -32.74 -8.28
N PRO A 161 12.95 -33.08 -9.41
CA PRO A 161 14.22 -32.46 -9.77
C PRO A 161 13.99 -31.09 -10.41
N PHE A 162 14.99 -30.21 -10.29
CA PHE A 162 15.14 -29.12 -11.26
C PHE A 162 15.72 -29.69 -12.56
N THR A 163 15.00 -29.51 -13.66
CA THR A 163 15.47 -29.87 -15.01
C THR A 163 16.41 -28.79 -15.53
N ALA A 164 17.50 -29.19 -16.17
CA ALA A 164 18.37 -28.25 -16.87
C ALA A 164 17.62 -27.72 -18.10
N PRO A 165 17.50 -26.39 -18.28
CA PRO A 165 16.88 -25.85 -19.47
C PRO A 165 17.79 -26.06 -20.69
N ASP A 166 17.19 -26.25 -21.87
CA ASP A 166 17.86 -26.43 -23.14
C ASP A 166 18.12 -25.06 -23.82
N PRO A 167 19.39 -24.64 -23.98
CA PRO A 167 19.72 -23.37 -24.62
C PRO A 167 19.44 -23.37 -26.14
N THR A 168 19.04 -24.49 -26.73
CA THR A 168 18.68 -24.62 -28.14
C THR A 168 17.16 -24.66 -28.37
N ASP A 169 16.37 -24.73 -27.30
CA ASP A 169 14.91 -24.71 -27.36
C ASP A 169 14.37 -23.28 -27.17
N ALA A 170 13.48 -22.86 -28.07
CA ALA A 170 12.84 -21.55 -28.00
C ALA A 170 11.88 -21.43 -26.81
N ASP A 171 11.29 -22.54 -26.37
CA ASP A 171 10.34 -22.58 -25.25
C ASP A 171 11.05 -22.38 -23.90
N ASP A 172 12.37 -22.59 -23.85
CA ASP A 172 13.19 -22.38 -22.66
C ASP A 172 13.68 -20.93 -22.48
N ALA A 173 13.30 -20.01 -23.39
CA ALA A 173 13.81 -18.64 -23.43
C ALA A 173 13.74 -17.91 -22.08
N ALA A 174 12.67 -18.10 -21.30
CA ALA A 174 12.52 -17.48 -19.98
C ALA A 174 13.63 -17.88 -18.98
N ARG A 175 14.20 -19.08 -19.14
CA ARG A 175 15.26 -19.64 -18.28
C ARG A 175 16.67 -19.45 -18.83
N VAL A 176 16.84 -19.40 -20.16
CA VAL A 176 18.18 -19.38 -20.80
C VAL A 176 18.58 -18.05 -21.44
N ALA A 177 17.62 -17.17 -21.78
CA ALA A 177 17.94 -15.89 -22.42
C ALA A 177 18.75 -14.96 -21.51
N HIS A 178 18.51 -15.05 -20.20
CA HIS A 178 19.11 -14.20 -19.17
C HIS A 178 20.25 -14.93 -18.47
N LEU A 179 21.48 -14.41 -18.57
CA LEU A 179 22.67 -15.12 -18.09
C LEU A 179 22.61 -15.47 -16.59
N SER A 180 22.16 -14.54 -15.75
CA SER A 180 22.06 -14.74 -14.30
C SER A 180 21.03 -15.81 -13.93
N VAL A 181 19.91 -15.86 -14.66
CA VAL A 181 18.86 -16.86 -14.49
C VAL A 181 19.38 -18.23 -14.91
N TRP A 182 20.00 -18.31 -16.10
CA TRP A 182 20.54 -19.55 -16.63
C TRP A 182 21.62 -20.14 -15.72
N GLN A 183 22.54 -19.31 -15.22
CA GLN A 183 23.57 -19.74 -14.26
C GLN A 183 22.96 -20.30 -12.97
N SER A 184 21.87 -19.70 -12.49
CA SER A 184 21.16 -20.15 -11.29
C SER A 184 20.52 -21.52 -11.50
N TYR A 185 19.82 -21.72 -12.63
CA TYR A 185 19.26 -23.04 -12.99
C TYR A 185 20.34 -24.09 -13.21
N ALA A 186 21.41 -23.76 -13.95
CA ALA A 186 22.54 -24.68 -14.17
C ALA A 186 23.21 -25.12 -12.86
N ALA A 187 23.27 -24.24 -11.85
CA ALA A 187 23.84 -24.55 -10.54
C ALA A 187 23.01 -25.55 -9.74
N VAL A 188 21.69 -25.60 -9.93
CA VAL A 188 20.77 -26.42 -9.11
C VAL A 188 20.17 -27.61 -9.85
N ALA A 189 20.18 -27.60 -11.18
CA ALA A 189 19.68 -28.67 -12.02
C ALA A 189 20.32 -30.01 -11.64
N GLY A 190 19.48 -31.04 -11.41
CA GLY A 190 19.88 -32.36 -10.89
C GLY A 190 20.48 -32.39 -9.48
N ARG A 191 20.71 -31.23 -8.86
CA ARG A 191 21.42 -31.09 -7.57
C ARG A 191 20.48 -30.81 -6.39
N ALA A 192 19.35 -30.17 -6.65
CA ALA A 192 18.37 -29.83 -5.63
C ALA A 192 16.98 -30.37 -5.97
N MET A 193 16.14 -30.45 -4.94
CA MET A 193 14.73 -30.77 -5.05
C MET A 193 13.93 -29.47 -5.24
N ASP A 194 12.99 -29.48 -6.17
CA ASP A 194 11.97 -28.44 -6.33
C ASP A 194 10.84 -28.64 -5.30
N GLY A 195 10.93 -27.94 -4.18
CA GLY A 195 9.89 -27.98 -3.16
C GLY A 195 8.64 -27.16 -3.50
N GLY A 196 8.73 -26.23 -4.46
CA GLY A 196 7.57 -25.49 -4.93
C GLY A 196 6.61 -26.40 -5.68
N ARG A 197 7.14 -27.28 -6.54
CA ARG A 197 6.34 -28.28 -7.27
C ARG A 197 5.63 -29.26 -6.31
N LEU A 198 6.30 -29.66 -5.23
CA LEU A 198 5.66 -30.46 -4.18
C LEU A 198 4.53 -29.67 -3.50
N TYR A 199 4.76 -28.40 -3.17
CA TYR A 199 3.75 -27.55 -2.55
C TYR A 199 2.54 -27.28 -3.44
N GLU A 200 2.76 -26.98 -4.72
CA GLU A 200 1.71 -26.84 -5.74
C GLU A 200 0.86 -28.12 -5.82
N ARG A 201 1.49 -29.30 -5.76
CA ARG A 201 0.76 -30.57 -5.72
C ARG A 201 -0.07 -30.75 -4.44
N LEU A 202 0.49 -30.40 -3.29
CA LEU A 202 -0.18 -30.54 -1.98
C LEU A 202 -1.32 -29.54 -1.79
N THR A 203 -1.27 -28.40 -2.47
CA THR A 203 -2.27 -27.31 -2.38
C THR A 203 -3.20 -27.26 -3.60
N ALA A 204 -3.05 -28.17 -4.56
CA ALA A 204 -3.97 -28.32 -5.68
C ALA A 204 -5.41 -28.60 -5.22
N ARG A 205 -6.38 -28.41 -6.12
CA ARG A 205 -7.80 -28.71 -5.86
C ARG A 205 -8.29 -29.77 -6.87
N PRO A 206 -8.56 -31.02 -6.45
CA PRO A 206 -8.35 -31.59 -5.11
C PRO A 206 -6.85 -31.75 -4.77
N PRO A 207 -6.48 -31.75 -3.47
CA PRO A 207 -5.08 -31.86 -3.05
C PRO A 207 -4.50 -33.24 -3.37
N GLY A 208 -3.32 -33.27 -3.98
CA GLY A 208 -2.57 -34.51 -4.21
C GLY A 208 -1.88 -35.00 -2.94
N ARG A 209 -1.48 -36.28 -2.90
CA ARG A 209 -0.64 -36.79 -1.80
C ARG A 209 0.84 -36.57 -2.12
N CYS A 210 1.65 -36.37 -1.09
CA CYS A 210 3.09 -36.19 -1.23
C CYS A 210 3.79 -37.41 -1.85
N HIS A 211 3.28 -38.62 -1.58
CA HIS A 211 3.85 -39.89 -2.02
C HIS A 211 3.37 -40.33 -3.41
N ASP A 212 2.44 -39.60 -4.05
CA ASP A 212 1.92 -39.98 -5.36
C ASP A 212 3.02 -39.84 -6.43
N GLY A 213 3.24 -40.91 -7.19
CA GLY A 213 4.30 -40.96 -8.21
C GLY A 213 5.71 -41.14 -7.63
N ILE A 214 5.85 -41.36 -6.31
CA ILE A 214 7.12 -41.67 -5.67
C ILE A 214 7.32 -43.20 -5.63
N PRO A 215 8.34 -43.76 -6.31
CA PRO A 215 8.53 -45.20 -6.36
C PRO A 215 9.02 -45.75 -5.00
N GLY A 216 8.52 -46.93 -4.62
CA GLY A 216 9.02 -47.70 -3.49
C GLY A 216 8.60 -47.23 -2.09
N VAL A 217 7.66 -46.28 -1.97
CA VAL A 217 7.09 -45.87 -0.67
C VAL A 217 6.25 -47.01 -0.09
N ALA A 218 6.62 -47.49 1.11
CA ALA A 218 5.87 -48.54 1.78
C ALA A 218 4.55 -47.99 2.36
N GLU A 219 3.49 -48.81 2.42
CA GLU A 219 2.20 -48.39 2.98
C GLU A 219 2.29 -47.87 4.42
N VAL A 220 3.23 -48.40 5.21
CA VAL A 220 3.49 -47.99 6.59
C VAL A 220 4.04 -46.56 6.70
N ASP A 221 4.76 -46.09 5.67
CA ASP A 221 5.40 -44.77 5.66
C ASP A 221 4.44 -43.66 5.22
N LYS A 222 3.37 -44.00 4.47
CA LYS A 222 2.44 -43.01 3.89
C LYS A 222 1.77 -42.11 4.94
N PRO A 223 1.23 -42.61 6.07
CA PRO A 223 0.62 -41.74 7.08
C PRO A 223 1.62 -40.78 7.72
N VAL A 224 2.88 -41.21 7.88
CA VAL A 224 3.96 -40.36 8.40
C VAL A 224 4.27 -39.25 7.40
N LEU A 225 4.43 -39.60 6.12
CA LEU A 225 4.67 -38.64 5.05
C LEU A 225 3.55 -37.61 4.92
N ASP A 226 2.28 -38.02 5.05
CA ASP A 226 1.14 -37.12 5.06
C ASP A 226 1.17 -36.15 6.25
N GLY A 227 1.54 -36.64 7.44
CA GLY A 227 1.75 -35.78 8.62
C GLY A 227 2.89 -34.78 8.42
N LEU A 228 3.98 -35.18 7.76
CA LEU A 228 5.05 -34.25 7.38
C LEU A 228 4.60 -33.24 6.33
N ALA A 229 3.78 -33.66 5.35
CA ALA A 229 3.23 -32.79 4.30
C ALA A 229 2.37 -31.67 4.91
N GLN A 230 1.52 -31.99 5.88
CA GLN A 230 0.74 -31.00 6.62
C GLN A 230 1.64 -30.00 7.37
N ARG A 231 2.70 -30.48 8.05
CA ARG A 231 3.68 -29.62 8.73
C ARG A 231 4.47 -28.73 7.76
N PHE A 232 4.73 -29.23 6.55
CA PHE A 232 5.43 -28.50 5.51
C PHE A 232 4.58 -27.37 4.93
N VAL A 233 3.33 -27.65 4.55
CA VAL A 233 2.38 -26.64 4.08
C VAL A 233 2.14 -25.58 5.16
N ALA A 234 1.81 -25.99 6.39
CA ALA A 234 1.58 -25.07 7.51
C ALA A 234 2.81 -24.20 7.81
N TRP A 235 4.03 -24.71 7.64
CA TRP A 235 5.24 -23.91 7.80
C TRP A 235 5.36 -22.82 6.73
N PHE A 236 5.09 -23.14 5.46
CA PHE A 236 5.20 -22.16 4.38
C PHE A 236 4.11 -21.10 4.47
N GLU A 237 2.87 -21.51 4.76
CA GLU A 237 1.74 -20.58 4.94
C GLU A 237 1.89 -19.70 6.18
N HIS A 238 2.65 -20.15 7.18
CA HIS A 238 3.03 -19.32 8.32
C HIS A 238 4.15 -18.33 7.97
N LEU A 239 5.03 -18.67 7.03
CA LEU A 239 6.13 -17.81 6.58
C LEU A 239 5.63 -16.69 5.67
N VAL A 240 4.81 -17.05 4.68
CA VAL A 240 4.15 -16.12 3.75
C VAL A 240 2.66 -16.44 3.77
N LEU A 241 1.88 -15.49 4.26
CA LEU A 241 0.44 -15.61 4.40
C LEU A 241 -0.19 -15.80 3.01
N PRO A 242 -0.76 -16.97 2.71
CA PRO A 242 -1.36 -17.22 1.41
C PRO A 242 -2.74 -16.56 1.32
N ALA A 243 -3.22 -16.37 0.09
CA ALA A 243 -4.65 -16.17 -0.13
C ALA A 243 -5.40 -17.44 0.30
N THR A 244 -6.48 -17.29 1.09
CA THR A 244 -7.28 -18.43 1.58
C THR A 244 -7.99 -19.16 0.44
N ASP A 245 -8.37 -18.43 -0.60
CA ASP A 245 -8.90 -18.96 -1.86
C ASP A 245 -8.45 -18.05 -3.00
N ALA A 246 -7.85 -18.62 -4.05
CA ALA A 246 -7.44 -17.87 -5.23
C ALA A 246 -8.66 -17.27 -5.97
N GLU A 247 -9.83 -17.90 -5.88
CA GLU A 247 -11.06 -17.38 -6.49
C GLU A 247 -11.64 -16.20 -5.69
N ARG A 248 -11.34 -16.14 -4.39
CA ARG A 248 -11.79 -15.09 -3.46
C ARG A 248 -10.69 -14.11 -3.10
N ASP A 249 -9.84 -13.77 -4.07
CA ASP A 249 -8.93 -12.63 -3.97
C ASP A 249 -9.77 -11.33 -3.84
N CYS A 250 -9.34 -10.43 -2.94
CA CYS A 250 -9.95 -9.10 -2.81
C CYS A 250 -9.54 -8.19 -3.97
N TRP A 251 -8.42 -8.49 -4.63
CA TRP A 251 -7.97 -7.75 -5.80
C TRP A 251 -8.94 -7.95 -6.97
N ASP A 252 -9.52 -6.85 -7.44
CA ASP A 252 -10.28 -6.80 -8.68
C ASP A 252 -9.34 -6.41 -9.84
N PRO A 253 -8.99 -7.36 -10.72
CA PRO A 253 -8.07 -7.07 -11.81
C PRO A 253 -8.66 -6.16 -12.89
N GLN A 254 -9.98 -5.98 -12.96
CA GLN A 254 -10.62 -5.12 -13.97
C GLN A 254 -10.63 -3.65 -13.54
N ARG A 255 -10.70 -3.42 -12.22
CA ARG A 255 -10.69 -2.10 -11.57
C ARG A 255 -9.33 -1.68 -11.03
N LEU A 256 -8.41 -2.63 -10.88
CA LEU A 256 -7.06 -2.41 -10.36
C LEU A 256 -7.04 -1.94 -8.91
N GLU A 257 -7.97 -2.44 -8.10
CA GLU A 257 -8.12 -2.09 -6.69
C GLU A 257 -8.59 -3.29 -5.88
N TYR A 258 -8.45 -3.20 -4.56
CA TYR A 258 -8.99 -4.18 -3.64
C TYR A 258 -10.41 -3.79 -3.25
N ARG A 259 -11.32 -4.76 -3.33
CA ARG A 259 -12.70 -4.60 -2.86
C ARG A 259 -12.99 -5.63 -1.78
N PHE A 260 -13.55 -5.18 -0.67
CA PHE A 260 -13.89 -6.06 0.45
C PHE A 260 -15.00 -5.48 1.32
N ARG A 261 -15.61 -6.35 2.12
CA ARG A 261 -16.64 -6.00 3.09
C ARG A 261 -16.27 -6.52 4.47
N ALA A 262 -16.62 -5.79 5.50
CA ALA A 262 -16.49 -6.22 6.89
C ALA A 262 -17.76 -5.89 7.68
N THR A 263 -18.19 -6.80 8.55
CA THR A 263 -19.43 -6.63 9.33
C THR A 263 -19.11 -6.52 10.81
N ALA A 264 -19.76 -5.58 11.51
CA ALA A 264 -19.79 -5.49 12.96
C ALA A 264 -21.24 -5.59 13.47
N PRO A 265 -21.50 -6.24 14.61
CA PRO A 265 -22.79 -6.21 15.28
C PRO A 265 -23.14 -4.79 15.74
N ALA A 266 -24.41 -4.41 15.68
CA ALA A 266 -24.90 -3.20 16.34
C ALA A 266 -26.34 -3.40 16.84
N GLY A 267 -26.77 -2.50 17.73
CA GLY A 267 -28.08 -2.57 18.41
C GLY A 267 -29.29 -2.77 17.49
N PRO A 268 -29.48 -1.96 16.42
CA PRO A 268 -30.63 -2.11 15.52
C PRO A 268 -30.43 -3.11 14.35
N GLY A 269 -29.25 -3.73 14.24
CA GLY A 269 -28.87 -4.62 13.13
C GLY A 269 -27.37 -4.58 12.85
N PRO A 270 -26.82 -5.53 12.08
CA PRO A 270 -25.40 -5.53 11.73
C PRO A 270 -25.06 -4.30 10.88
N ARG A 271 -23.90 -3.71 11.15
CA ARG A 271 -23.27 -2.65 10.37
C ARG A 271 -22.29 -3.27 9.41
N ARG A 272 -22.42 -2.96 8.12
CA ARG A 272 -21.53 -3.47 7.10
C ARG A 272 -20.74 -2.33 6.48
N TYR A 273 -19.44 -2.46 6.55
CA TYR A 273 -18.47 -1.56 5.94
C TYR A 273 -18.02 -2.15 4.61
N THR A 274 -17.96 -1.33 3.57
CA THR A 274 -17.46 -1.69 2.24
C THR A 274 -16.28 -0.81 1.89
N ALA A 275 -15.30 -1.36 1.19
CA ALA A 275 -14.24 -0.60 0.54
C ALA A 275 -14.28 -0.98 -0.93
N ASP A 276 -14.61 -0.02 -1.80
CA ASP A 276 -14.71 -0.26 -3.24
C ASP A 276 -13.51 0.29 -4.03
N ASP A 277 -12.67 1.17 -3.45
CA ASP A 277 -11.57 1.83 -4.17
C ASP A 277 -10.19 1.67 -3.49
N TYR A 278 -10.01 0.66 -2.63
CA TYR A 278 -8.79 0.50 -1.85
C TYR A 278 -7.59 0.09 -2.74
N ARG A 279 -6.67 1.02 -2.98
CA ARG A 279 -5.53 0.83 -3.90
C ARG A 279 -4.36 -0.01 -3.36
N GLY A 280 -4.47 -0.45 -2.10
CA GLY A 280 -3.37 -1.05 -1.32
C GLY A 280 -2.49 -0.01 -0.66
N GLY A 281 -1.92 -0.31 0.51
CA GLY A 281 -1.11 0.64 1.29
C GLY A 281 -1.55 0.75 2.74
N GLY A 282 -1.78 1.98 3.21
CA GLY A 282 -2.32 2.23 4.53
C GLY A 282 -3.84 2.12 4.50
N LEU A 283 -4.41 1.34 5.43
CA LEU A 283 -5.85 1.19 5.59
C LEU A 283 -6.28 1.79 6.92
N ASP A 284 -7.28 2.67 6.87
CA ASP A 284 -7.88 3.26 8.06
C ASP A 284 -9.38 3.53 7.82
N TRP A 285 -10.06 4.09 8.81
CA TRP A 285 -11.50 4.35 8.79
C TRP A 285 -12.03 5.09 7.55
N TRP A 286 -11.19 5.92 6.91
CA TRP A 286 -11.56 6.70 5.72
C TRP A 286 -11.57 5.87 4.42
N ALA A 287 -11.00 4.67 4.44
CA ALA A 287 -11.00 3.77 3.30
C ALA A 287 -12.26 2.88 3.23
N LEU A 288 -13.17 3.02 4.19
CA LEU A 288 -14.40 2.26 4.26
C LEU A 288 -15.60 3.21 4.29
N ASP A 289 -16.67 2.79 3.63
CA ASP A 289 -17.99 3.40 3.67
C ASP A 289 -18.97 2.46 4.37
N LEU A 290 -19.98 3.00 5.04
CA LEU A 290 -21.01 2.23 5.74
C LEU A 290 -22.23 2.02 4.81
N GLU A 291 -22.60 0.77 4.57
CA GLU A 291 -23.83 0.42 3.85
C GLU A 291 -25.06 0.73 4.71
N THR A 292 -26.00 1.50 4.17
CA THR A 292 -27.23 1.94 4.85
C THR A 292 -28.33 0.88 4.88
N ALA A 293 -28.26 -0.12 3.99
CA ALA A 293 -29.26 -1.20 3.94
C ALA A 293 -28.92 -2.29 4.96
N ALA A 294 -29.90 -2.64 5.81
CA ALA A 294 -29.84 -3.83 6.64
C ALA A 294 -29.75 -5.05 5.72
N ALA A 295 -28.54 -5.56 5.50
CA ALA A 295 -28.39 -6.80 4.79
C ALA A 295 -29.08 -7.92 5.60
N PRO A 296 -29.83 -8.83 4.95
CA PRO A 296 -30.35 -9.99 5.65
C PRO A 296 -29.19 -10.74 6.29
N ALA A 297 -29.34 -11.07 7.57
CA ALA A 297 -28.35 -11.89 8.28
C ALA A 297 -28.14 -13.20 7.48
N PRO A 298 -26.88 -13.62 7.27
CA PRO A 298 -26.62 -14.85 6.54
C PRO A 298 -27.29 -16.04 7.24
N PRO A 299 -27.78 -17.04 6.48
CA PRO A 299 -28.38 -18.24 7.06
C PRO A 299 -27.33 -18.98 7.92
N GLY A 300 -27.63 -19.13 9.21
CA GLY A 300 -26.72 -19.76 10.18
C GLY A 300 -25.98 -18.79 11.12
N ALA A 301 -26.34 -17.50 11.13
CA ALA A 301 -25.85 -16.55 12.12
C ALA A 301 -26.09 -17.08 13.55
N VAL A 302 -24.99 -17.42 14.23
CA VAL A 302 -24.95 -17.66 15.68
C VAL A 302 -25.34 -16.34 16.37
N ASP A 303 -25.87 -16.43 17.60
CA ASP A 303 -26.33 -15.28 18.41
C ASP A 303 -25.48 -14.00 18.16
N PRO A 304 -26.11 -12.82 17.99
CA PRO A 304 -25.40 -11.60 17.66
C PRO A 304 -24.26 -11.39 18.66
N PRO A 305 -23.01 -11.22 18.20
CA PRO A 305 -21.89 -11.03 19.10
C PRO A 305 -22.14 -9.81 20.00
N ALA A 306 -21.81 -9.95 21.28
CA ALA A 306 -22.24 -9.02 22.31
C ALA A 306 -21.71 -7.60 22.08
N VAL A 307 -22.61 -6.66 21.78
CA VAL A 307 -22.35 -5.23 21.95
C VAL A 307 -22.02 -5.02 23.43
N THR A 308 -20.79 -4.60 23.71
CA THR A 308 -20.32 -4.39 25.07
C THR A 308 -20.44 -2.92 25.42
N ALA A 309 -21.24 -2.61 26.42
CA ALA A 309 -21.29 -1.27 26.99
C ALA A 309 -20.22 -1.12 28.07
N SER A 310 -19.57 0.04 28.13
CA SER A 310 -18.64 0.38 29.20
C SER A 310 -18.84 1.82 29.65
N THR A 311 -18.70 2.05 30.94
CA THR A 311 -18.82 3.36 31.57
C THR A 311 -17.56 3.63 32.36
N ALA A 312 -16.94 4.78 32.11
CA ALA A 312 -15.73 5.19 32.80
C ALA A 312 -15.88 6.63 33.33
N THR A 313 -15.49 6.85 34.58
CA THR A 313 -15.46 8.17 35.20
C THR A 313 -14.01 8.60 35.39
N MET A 314 -13.66 9.80 34.94
CA MET A 314 -12.32 10.35 35.04
C MET A 314 -12.34 11.88 35.16
N VAL A 315 -11.19 12.46 35.48
CA VAL A 315 -10.99 13.91 35.45
C VAL A 315 -10.56 14.31 34.04
N PRO A 316 -11.29 15.20 33.35
CA PRO A 316 -10.90 15.66 32.02
C PRO A 316 -9.61 16.48 32.10
N SER A 317 -8.77 16.38 31.07
CA SER A 317 -7.55 17.19 30.97
C SER A 317 -7.73 18.28 29.92
N PRO A 318 -7.37 19.55 30.19
CA PRO A 318 -7.37 20.58 29.15
C PRO A 318 -6.53 20.13 27.96
N VAL A 319 -6.97 20.45 26.74
CA VAL A 319 -6.19 20.17 25.54
C VAL A 319 -4.89 20.98 25.60
N GLY A 320 -3.78 20.30 25.36
CA GLY A 320 -2.46 20.89 25.27
C GLY A 320 -1.70 20.26 24.12
N PHE A 321 -0.88 21.06 23.45
CA PHE A 321 0.01 20.63 22.39
C PHE A 321 1.30 21.45 22.47
N GLU A 322 2.39 20.94 21.91
CA GLU A 322 3.65 21.69 21.88
C GLU A 322 3.44 23.01 21.13
N GLY A 323 3.96 24.12 21.66
CA GLY A 323 3.78 25.44 21.06
C GLY A 323 2.39 26.08 21.26
N ALA A 324 1.49 25.44 22.02
CA ALA A 324 0.23 26.07 22.42
C ALA A 324 0.49 27.37 23.21
N PRO A 325 -0.28 28.45 22.98
CA PRO A 325 -0.20 29.66 23.79
C PRO A 325 -0.44 29.34 25.26
N ALA A 326 0.34 29.98 26.15
CA ALA A 326 0.10 29.83 27.58
C ALA A 326 -1.25 30.45 27.96
N THR A 327 -2.08 29.70 28.68
CA THR A 327 -3.41 30.15 29.13
C THR A 327 -3.37 31.19 30.26
N ARG A 328 -2.16 31.51 30.76
CA ARG A 328 -1.91 32.51 31.82
C ARG A 328 -0.75 33.40 31.39
N TRP A 329 -0.14 34.14 32.33
CA TRP A 329 0.91 35.15 32.07
C TRP A 329 1.84 34.86 30.89
N TRP A 330 2.34 35.93 30.29
CA TRP A 330 3.28 35.87 29.16
C TRP A 330 4.38 34.82 29.41
N GLN A 331 4.51 33.91 28.46
CA GLN A 331 5.58 32.93 28.37
C GLN A 331 6.31 33.16 27.05
N PHE A 332 7.63 33.00 27.05
CA PHE A 332 8.35 32.91 25.77
C PHE A 332 8.06 31.55 25.14
N GLU A 333 7.41 31.57 23.98
CA GLU A 333 7.04 30.38 23.21
C GLU A 333 8.29 29.59 22.76
N ASP A 334 8.14 28.27 22.65
CA ASP A 334 9.21 27.43 22.11
C ASP A 334 9.33 27.65 20.59
N ARG A 335 10.51 28.06 20.13
CA ARG A 335 10.83 28.29 18.71
C ARG A 335 10.58 27.07 17.80
N ARG A 336 10.42 25.86 18.35
CA ARG A 336 10.18 24.64 17.57
C ARG A 336 8.86 24.69 16.81
N ILE A 337 7.85 25.41 17.32
CA ILE A 337 6.54 25.55 16.70
C ILE A 337 6.21 27.03 16.60
N ASN A 338 5.99 27.51 15.38
CA ASN A 338 5.67 28.90 15.09
C ASN A 338 4.34 28.97 14.34
N LEU A 339 3.24 29.06 15.10
CA LEU A 339 1.89 29.17 14.54
C LEU A 339 1.71 30.44 13.70
N GLY A 340 2.44 31.52 14.02
CA GLY A 340 2.41 32.78 13.26
C GLY A 340 3.14 32.73 11.90
N ALA A 341 3.91 31.68 11.61
CA ALA A 341 4.53 31.47 10.31
C ALA A 341 3.68 30.60 9.36
N ILE A 342 2.50 30.16 9.79
CA ILE A 342 1.56 29.44 8.92
C ILE A 342 1.04 30.43 7.87
N ASP A 343 1.47 30.24 6.63
CA ASP A 343 0.98 30.98 5.47
C ASP A 343 -0.28 30.29 4.93
N ALA A 344 -1.45 30.79 5.31
CA ALA A 344 -2.74 30.25 4.92
C ALA A 344 -3.43 31.20 3.92
N ALA A 345 -3.86 30.69 2.77
CA ALA A 345 -4.70 31.44 1.85
C ALA A 345 -6.13 31.53 2.40
N THR A 346 -6.92 32.49 1.92
CA THR A 346 -8.34 32.64 2.30
C THR A 346 -9.21 31.44 1.92
N THR A 347 -8.72 30.58 1.02
CA THR A 347 -9.37 29.33 0.61
C THR A 347 -8.99 28.14 1.50
N ASP A 348 -8.00 28.28 2.37
CA ASP A 348 -7.46 27.17 3.18
C ASP A 348 -8.25 27.03 4.49
N LEU A 349 -9.55 26.75 4.36
CA LEU A 349 -10.51 26.72 5.48
C LEU A 349 -10.04 25.83 6.64
N ALA A 350 -9.49 24.65 6.35
CA ALA A 350 -9.00 23.73 7.39
C ALA A 350 -7.82 24.32 8.17
N THR A 351 -6.87 24.97 7.47
CA THR A 351 -5.72 25.63 8.10
C THR A 351 -6.17 26.82 8.94
N LEU A 352 -7.10 27.62 8.42
CA LEU A 352 -7.67 28.76 9.15
C LEU A 352 -8.42 28.31 10.42
N LEU A 353 -9.26 27.28 10.32
CA LEU A 353 -9.96 26.70 11.47
C LEU A 353 -8.99 26.14 12.51
N PHE A 354 -7.92 25.46 12.08
CA PHE A 354 -6.89 24.96 12.98
C PHE A 354 -6.17 26.09 13.72
N VAL A 355 -5.78 27.16 13.01
CA VAL A 355 -5.09 28.31 13.61
C VAL A 355 -6.02 29.04 14.58
N GLU A 356 -7.28 29.23 14.21
CA GLU A 356 -8.30 29.82 15.08
C GLU A 356 -8.51 28.99 16.35
N PHE A 357 -8.65 27.67 16.21
CA PHE A 357 -8.71 26.74 17.33
C PHE A 357 -7.47 26.88 18.22
N ALA A 358 -6.27 26.77 17.64
CA ALA A 358 -5.01 26.73 18.37
C ALA A 358 -4.70 28.03 19.12
N LEU A 359 -5.10 29.19 18.57
CA LEU A 359 -4.79 30.50 19.14
C LEU A 359 -5.89 31.06 20.05
N ILE A 360 -7.17 30.73 19.78
CA ILE A 360 -8.32 31.39 20.42
C ILE A 360 -9.11 30.44 21.31
N TYR A 361 -9.33 29.19 20.88
CA TYR A 361 -10.32 28.31 21.51
C TYR A 361 -9.72 27.14 22.29
N ALA A 362 -8.44 26.81 22.11
CA ALA A 362 -7.83 25.60 22.69
C ALA A 362 -7.96 25.52 24.23
N ASN A 363 -8.05 26.65 24.93
CA ASN A 363 -8.24 26.75 26.38
C ASN A 363 -9.59 26.23 26.89
N ASP A 364 -10.60 26.15 26.03
CA ASP A 364 -11.96 25.70 26.40
C ASP A 364 -12.23 24.25 26.01
N TRP A 365 -11.21 23.55 25.50
CA TRP A 365 -11.31 22.17 25.06
C TRP A 365 -10.69 21.22 26.07
N PHE A 366 -11.37 20.10 26.28
CA PHE A 366 -10.95 19.08 27.22
C PHE A 366 -10.87 17.72 26.53
N LEU A 367 -9.85 16.94 26.89
CA LEU A 367 -9.61 15.59 26.40
C LEU A 367 -10.00 14.58 27.47
N VAL A 368 -10.78 13.57 27.05
CA VAL A 368 -11.23 12.46 27.88
C VAL A 368 -10.79 11.16 27.20
N PRO A 369 -9.68 10.53 27.62
CA PRO A 369 -9.14 9.38 26.93
C PRO A 369 -9.99 8.13 27.18
N VAL A 370 -10.43 7.46 26.11
CA VAL A 370 -11.17 6.19 26.19
C VAL A 370 -10.34 5.08 25.53
N SER A 371 -10.00 4.06 26.31
CA SER A 371 -9.25 2.89 25.81
C SER A 371 -10.20 1.85 25.22
N VAL A 372 -9.98 1.50 23.95
CA VAL A 372 -10.78 0.53 23.20
C VAL A 372 -9.89 -0.49 22.49
N PRO A 373 -10.32 -1.75 22.34
CA PRO A 373 -9.61 -2.72 21.52
C PRO A 373 -9.53 -2.27 20.05
N THR A 374 -8.46 -2.62 19.36
CA THR A 374 -8.34 -2.44 17.91
C THR A 374 -9.32 -3.34 17.17
N GLY A 375 -9.77 -2.96 15.98
CA GLY A 375 -10.80 -3.67 15.24
C GLY A 375 -12.21 -3.48 15.82
N SER A 376 -12.42 -2.42 16.60
CA SER A 376 -13.70 -2.10 17.21
C SER A 376 -14.43 -1.02 16.43
N VAL A 377 -15.75 -1.17 16.37
CA VAL A 377 -16.69 -0.08 16.10
C VAL A 377 -17.11 0.47 17.45
N VAL A 378 -16.91 1.77 17.68
CA VAL A 378 -17.15 2.42 18.96
C VAL A 378 -18.20 3.50 18.79
N GLN A 379 -19.25 3.45 19.59
CA GLN A 379 -20.29 4.48 19.63
C GLN A 379 -20.30 5.13 21.01
N ALA A 380 -19.98 6.43 21.06
CA ALA A 380 -20.22 7.22 22.25
C ALA A 380 -21.73 7.44 22.39
N ARG A 381 -22.33 6.97 23.49
CA ARG A 381 -23.76 7.23 23.77
C ARG A 381 -23.98 8.60 24.39
N GLY A 382 -22.99 9.07 25.14
CA GLY A 382 -22.95 10.41 25.67
C GLY A 382 -21.96 10.51 26.81
N VAL A 383 -21.85 11.74 27.30
CA VAL A 383 -20.89 12.14 28.31
C VAL A 383 -21.64 12.94 29.37
N SER A 384 -21.56 12.48 30.62
CA SER A 384 -22.04 13.23 31.77
C SER A 384 -20.90 14.07 32.32
N VAL A 385 -21.02 15.40 32.29
CA VAL A 385 -20.01 16.32 32.81
C VAL A 385 -20.52 16.98 34.10
N THR A 386 -19.71 16.96 35.15
CA THR A 386 -19.93 17.72 36.37
C THR A 386 -18.97 18.88 36.45
N THR A 387 -19.48 20.09 36.68
CA THR A 387 -18.70 21.33 36.75
C THR A 387 -18.26 21.65 38.19
N VAL A 388 -17.34 22.62 38.34
CA VAL A 388 -16.92 23.17 39.65
C VAL A 388 -18.08 23.71 40.49
N PHE A 389 -19.20 24.10 39.87
CA PHE A 389 -20.40 24.60 40.55
C PHE A 389 -21.37 23.49 40.97
N GLY A 390 -21.03 22.22 40.70
CA GLY A 390 -21.85 21.05 41.04
C GLY A 390 -22.98 20.77 40.05
N GLU A 391 -23.06 21.53 38.96
CA GLU A 391 -24.01 21.29 37.88
C GLU A 391 -23.64 20.04 37.10
N ARG A 392 -24.63 19.40 36.50
CA ARG A 392 -24.46 18.16 35.73
C ARG A 392 -25.12 18.26 34.37
N PHE A 393 -24.32 18.12 33.33
CA PHE A 393 -24.77 18.18 31.94
C PHE A 393 -24.66 16.80 31.30
N TRP A 394 -25.67 16.44 30.50
CA TRP A 394 -25.60 15.27 29.62
C TRP A 394 -25.35 15.76 28.19
N ILE A 395 -24.19 15.41 27.66
CA ILE A 395 -23.74 15.80 26.32
C ILE A 395 -23.88 14.59 25.41
N THR A 396 -24.62 14.76 24.32
CA THR A 396 -24.76 13.75 23.26
C THR A 396 -23.73 13.97 22.15
N PRO A 397 -23.41 12.96 21.33
CA PRO A 397 -22.52 13.12 20.19
C PRO A 397 -22.97 14.26 19.25
N ALA A 398 -22.00 15.03 18.75
CA ALA A 398 -22.22 16.02 17.71
C ALA A 398 -22.35 15.35 16.33
N GLY A 399 -22.85 16.10 15.34
CA GLY A 399 -22.97 15.62 13.95
C GLY A 399 -24.15 14.68 13.68
N SER A 400 -25.18 14.69 14.53
CA SER A 400 -26.45 14.00 14.28
C SER A 400 -27.26 14.71 13.18
N GLY A 401 -28.08 13.96 12.44
CA GLY A 401 -28.87 14.47 11.30
C GLY A 401 -28.75 13.57 10.07
N ALA A 402 -29.24 14.05 8.93
CA ALA A 402 -29.00 13.36 7.66
C ALA A 402 -27.55 13.61 7.19
N ASP A 403 -26.92 12.58 6.65
CA ASP A 403 -25.49 12.58 6.30
C ASP A 403 -25.15 13.63 5.24
N ASP A 404 -26.06 13.86 4.30
CA ASP A 404 -25.99 14.79 3.16
C ASP A 404 -26.37 16.25 3.49
N THR A 405 -26.67 16.55 4.75
CA THR A 405 -27.05 17.91 5.16
C THR A 405 -25.85 18.84 5.16
N TRP A 406 -25.85 19.90 4.34
CA TRP A 406 -24.72 20.84 4.22
C TRP A 406 -24.32 21.57 5.52
N GLN A 407 -25.23 21.67 6.50
CA GLN A 407 -24.97 22.25 7.83
C GLN A 407 -24.39 21.24 8.83
N ARG A 408 -24.41 19.95 8.48
CA ARG A 408 -23.78 18.91 9.28
C ARG A 408 -22.28 18.96 9.03
N TRP A 409 -21.53 18.93 10.12
CA TRP A 409 -20.09 18.79 10.07
C TRP A 409 -19.63 17.85 11.18
N SER A 410 -18.86 16.83 10.81
CA SER A 410 -18.18 15.91 11.72
C SER A 410 -16.83 15.53 11.14
N MET A 411 -15.86 15.29 12.01
CA MET A 411 -14.57 14.71 11.64
C MET A 411 -14.52 13.26 12.12
N PHE A 412 -13.76 12.41 11.42
CA PHE A 412 -13.52 11.00 11.78
C PHE A 412 -14.74 10.07 11.73
N SER A 413 -15.85 10.52 11.13
CA SER A 413 -17.01 9.68 10.83
C SER A 413 -16.86 8.99 9.48
N THR A 414 -17.34 7.75 9.40
CA THR A 414 -17.44 6.97 8.16
C THR A 414 -18.55 7.53 7.27
N SER A 415 -18.28 7.68 5.97
CA SER A 415 -19.27 8.09 4.98
C SER A 415 -20.34 7.02 4.79
N LEU A 416 -21.56 7.41 4.42
CA LEU A 416 -22.61 6.46 4.07
C LEU A 416 -22.61 6.15 2.57
N VAL A 417 -22.85 4.89 2.24
CA VAL A 417 -23.27 4.53 0.88
C VAL A 417 -24.73 4.92 0.70
N GLY A 418 -24.96 5.97 -0.09
CA GLY A 418 -26.29 6.52 -0.35
C GLY A 418 -26.76 7.53 0.70
N ALA A 419 -28.07 7.82 0.71
CA ALA A 419 -28.65 8.77 1.65
C ALA A 419 -29.13 8.06 2.93
N GLY A 420 -28.90 8.66 4.09
CA GLY A 420 -29.31 8.10 5.37
C GLY A 420 -28.96 8.98 6.57
N PRO A 421 -29.39 8.60 7.78
CA PRO A 421 -28.94 9.25 9.00
C PRO A 421 -27.45 9.01 9.19
N ALA A 422 -26.73 10.09 9.39
CA ALA A 422 -25.31 10.12 9.69
C ALA A 422 -24.88 9.06 10.70
N ASP A 423 -23.79 8.36 10.40
CA ASP A 423 -23.18 7.50 11.40
C ASP A 423 -22.32 8.31 12.39
N SER A 424 -22.53 8.02 13.68
CA SER A 424 -21.79 8.61 14.79
C SER A 424 -20.80 7.64 15.44
N SER A 425 -20.60 6.46 14.84
CA SER A 425 -19.59 5.52 15.31
C SER A 425 -18.22 5.88 14.78
N LEU A 426 -17.22 5.48 15.55
CA LEU A 426 -15.81 5.50 15.18
C LEU A 426 -15.41 4.07 14.83
N LEU A 427 -15.07 3.84 13.56
CA LEU A 427 -14.45 2.61 13.14
C LEU A 427 -12.95 2.69 13.42
N LEU A 428 -12.41 1.73 14.18
CA LEU A 428 -10.98 1.59 14.39
C LEU A 428 -10.56 0.26 13.76
N PRO A 429 -10.20 0.21 12.47
CA PRO A 429 -9.82 -1.04 11.84
C PRO A 429 -8.56 -1.60 12.53
N PRO A 430 -8.36 -2.93 12.52
CA PRO A 430 -7.13 -3.52 13.04
C PRO A 430 -6.01 -3.28 12.02
N ALA A 431 -5.56 -2.03 11.88
CA ALA A 431 -4.60 -1.60 10.87
C ALA A 431 -3.15 -1.93 11.27
N ALA A 432 -2.28 -2.06 10.27
CA ALA A 432 -0.87 -2.31 10.46
C ALA A 432 -0.14 -1.02 10.84
N ALA A 433 0.45 -0.97 12.05
CA ALA A 433 1.13 0.24 12.52
C ALA A 433 2.31 0.68 11.62
N LYS A 434 3.09 -0.26 11.10
CA LYS A 434 4.18 0.00 10.15
C LYS A 434 4.42 -1.20 9.24
N VAL A 435 4.36 -0.98 7.94
CA VAL A 435 4.62 -2.00 6.93
C VAL A 435 6.00 -1.77 6.32
N GLN A 436 6.81 -2.82 6.23
CA GLN A 436 8.02 -2.87 5.42
C GLN A 436 7.67 -3.44 4.06
N GLU A 437 8.15 -2.84 2.99
CA GLU A 437 7.92 -3.28 1.62
C GLU A 437 9.25 -3.65 0.98
N SER A 438 9.27 -4.76 0.24
CA SER A 438 10.41 -5.21 -0.56
C SER A 438 10.49 -4.48 -1.90
N GLU A 439 11.55 -4.70 -2.66
CA GLU A 439 11.57 -4.31 -4.07
C GLU A 439 10.44 -5.04 -4.84
N ALA A 440 9.95 -4.38 -5.89
CA ALA A 440 8.88 -4.95 -6.71
C ALA A 440 9.37 -6.22 -7.42
N VAL A 441 8.62 -7.32 -7.28
CA VAL A 441 8.82 -8.54 -8.07
C VAL A 441 8.30 -8.32 -9.49
N GLU A 442 7.20 -7.59 -9.60
CA GLU A 442 6.61 -7.16 -10.87
C GLU A 442 6.22 -5.68 -10.80
N GLN A 443 6.40 -4.96 -11.89
CA GLN A 443 5.91 -3.60 -12.07
C GLN A 443 5.45 -3.38 -13.50
N VAL A 444 4.20 -2.95 -13.65
CA VAL A 444 3.56 -2.66 -14.94
C VAL A 444 3.10 -1.21 -14.95
N ALA A 445 3.37 -0.49 -16.03
CA ALA A 445 2.78 0.82 -16.29
C ALA A 445 1.74 0.70 -17.40
N LEU A 446 0.50 1.07 -17.11
CA LEU A 446 -0.55 1.26 -18.09
C LEU A 446 -0.48 2.71 -18.58
N VAL A 447 -0.23 2.89 -19.87
CA VAL A 447 -0.05 4.20 -20.50
C VAL A 447 -0.91 4.34 -21.75
N ARG A 448 -1.40 5.55 -22.01
CA ARG A 448 -2.02 5.90 -23.29
C ARG A 448 -0.94 6.30 -24.28
N ASP A 449 -1.04 5.79 -25.50
CA ASP A 449 -0.25 6.21 -26.65
C ASP A 449 -1.18 6.89 -27.67
N GLU A 450 -1.16 8.22 -27.64
CA GLU A 450 -2.02 9.07 -28.48
C GLU A 450 -1.70 8.93 -29.98
N MET A 451 -0.47 8.56 -30.35
CA MET A 451 -0.09 8.39 -31.76
C MET A 451 -0.60 7.06 -32.32
N ALA A 452 -0.52 6.00 -31.53
CA ALA A 452 -1.07 4.69 -31.89
C ALA A 452 -2.59 4.60 -31.64
N ASN A 453 -3.19 5.54 -30.91
CA ASN A 453 -4.56 5.51 -30.41
C ASN A 453 -4.88 4.20 -29.65
N MET A 454 -3.94 3.78 -28.79
CA MET A 454 -3.98 2.52 -28.05
C MET A 454 -3.51 2.70 -26.61
N VAL A 455 -3.82 1.73 -25.76
CA VAL A 455 -3.26 1.62 -24.41
C VAL A 455 -2.21 0.52 -24.39
N TRP A 456 -1.15 0.73 -23.63
CA TRP A 456 -0.07 -0.23 -23.45
C TRP A 456 0.10 -0.59 -21.98
N GLY A 457 0.21 -1.89 -21.70
CA GLY A 457 0.80 -2.42 -20.48
C GLY A 457 2.30 -2.62 -20.67
N VAL A 458 3.09 -1.70 -20.12
CA VAL A 458 4.55 -1.72 -20.20
C VAL A 458 5.10 -2.44 -18.97
N GLU A 459 5.69 -3.61 -19.18
CA GLU A 459 6.35 -4.39 -18.14
C GLU A 459 7.71 -3.75 -17.81
N ASN A 460 7.74 -2.91 -16.78
CA ASN A 460 8.97 -2.25 -16.34
C ASN A 460 9.86 -3.19 -15.52
N VAL A 461 9.23 -4.03 -14.70
CA VAL A 461 9.89 -5.09 -13.92
C VAL A 461 9.09 -6.36 -14.12
N ILE A 462 9.76 -7.43 -14.52
CA ILE A 462 9.20 -8.77 -14.66
C ILE A 462 9.80 -9.70 -13.60
N PRO A 463 9.15 -10.82 -13.24
CA PRO A 463 9.79 -11.83 -12.41
C PRO A 463 11.01 -12.39 -13.14
N SER A 464 12.17 -12.35 -12.49
CA SER A 464 13.40 -12.93 -13.03
C SER A 464 13.39 -14.47 -13.06
N GLY A 465 12.42 -15.11 -12.39
CA GLY A 465 12.40 -16.56 -12.15
C GLY A 465 13.26 -17.02 -10.97
N VAL A 466 14.22 -16.21 -10.50
CA VAL A 466 15.12 -16.59 -9.39
C VAL A 466 14.76 -15.98 -8.02
N GLY A 467 13.62 -15.28 -7.92
CA GLY A 467 13.06 -14.75 -6.66
C GLY A 467 12.89 -13.23 -6.61
N GLY A 468 13.61 -12.49 -7.47
CA GLY A 468 13.49 -11.04 -7.58
C GLY A 468 12.87 -10.60 -8.90
N GLY A 469 12.66 -9.28 -9.03
CA GLY A 469 12.35 -8.65 -10.30
C GLY A 469 13.59 -8.43 -11.17
N MET A 470 13.42 -8.32 -12.48
CA MET A 470 14.43 -7.81 -13.41
C MET A 470 13.83 -6.76 -14.36
N PRO A 471 14.63 -5.81 -14.87
CA PRO A 471 14.12 -4.78 -15.78
C PRO A 471 13.54 -5.39 -17.07
N GLY A 472 12.28 -5.12 -17.36
CA GLY A 472 11.59 -5.65 -18.54
C GLY A 472 12.21 -5.23 -19.88
N PRO A 473 12.67 -3.96 -20.06
CA PRO A 473 13.37 -3.58 -21.30
C PRO A 473 14.65 -4.39 -21.55
N LEU A 474 15.42 -4.67 -20.50
CA LEU A 474 16.62 -5.51 -20.59
C LEU A 474 16.23 -6.95 -20.93
N ALA A 475 15.21 -7.48 -20.26
CA ALA A 475 14.72 -8.82 -20.53
C ALA A 475 14.23 -9.00 -21.97
N ALA A 476 13.48 -8.01 -22.50
CA ALA A 476 13.03 -8.03 -23.88
C ALA A 476 14.21 -8.07 -24.87
N ALA A 477 15.24 -7.23 -24.66
CA ALA A 477 16.43 -7.21 -25.51
C ALA A 477 17.23 -8.53 -25.45
N GLU A 478 17.38 -9.12 -24.27
CA GLU A 478 18.07 -10.40 -24.10
C GLU A 478 17.31 -11.57 -24.73
N THR A 479 15.98 -11.58 -24.62
CA THR A 479 15.10 -12.56 -25.27
C THR A 479 15.13 -12.43 -26.80
N GLU A 480 15.10 -11.20 -27.33
CA GLU A 480 15.26 -10.97 -28.77
C GLU A 480 16.63 -11.50 -29.26
N ALA A 481 17.71 -11.15 -28.57
CA ALA A 481 19.05 -11.61 -28.90
C ALA A 481 19.17 -13.15 -28.82
N PHE A 482 18.46 -13.79 -27.89
CA PHE A 482 18.37 -15.25 -27.81
C PHE A 482 17.70 -15.85 -29.05
N HIS A 483 16.53 -15.36 -29.44
CA HIS A 483 15.83 -15.85 -30.62
C HIS A 483 16.62 -15.59 -31.92
N GLN A 484 17.31 -14.46 -32.04
CA GLN A 484 18.21 -14.19 -33.16
C GLN A 484 19.35 -15.21 -33.26
N ARG A 485 19.92 -15.64 -32.11
CA ARG A 485 20.96 -16.69 -32.10
C ARG A 485 20.41 -18.05 -32.54
N LEU A 486 19.20 -18.41 -32.11
CA LEU A 486 18.54 -19.65 -32.56
C LEU A 486 18.27 -19.61 -34.06
N ALA A 487 17.76 -18.48 -34.57
CA ALA A 487 17.53 -18.27 -35.99
C ALA A 487 18.85 -18.33 -36.80
N ALA A 488 19.94 -17.75 -36.30
CA ALA A 488 21.25 -17.82 -36.95
C ALA A 488 21.84 -19.24 -36.96
N GLY A 489 21.62 -20.04 -35.91
CA GLY A 489 22.04 -21.44 -35.84
C GLY A 489 21.24 -22.37 -36.77
N THR A 490 20.06 -21.94 -37.20
CA THR A 490 19.15 -22.64 -38.13
C THR A 490 19.13 -22.02 -39.52
N ALA A 491 19.92 -20.97 -39.74
CA ALA A 491 19.92 -20.22 -40.99
C ALA A 491 20.37 -21.11 -42.15
N LEU A 492 19.49 -21.27 -43.13
CA LEU A 492 19.88 -21.63 -44.49
C LEU A 492 20.95 -20.61 -44.97
N PRO A 493 21.88 -20.99 -45.86
CA PRO A 493 22.87 -20.06 -46.41
C PRO A 493 22.17 -18.77 -46.85
N PRO A 494 22.80 -17.59 -46.63
CA PRO A 494 22.15 -16.31 -46.90
C PRO A 494 21.53 -16.36 -48.28
N ALA A 495 20.22 -16.08 -48.34
CA ALA A 495 19.55 -15.94 -49.62
C ALA A 495 20.40 -14.97 -50.47
N PRO A 496 20.66 -15.28 -51.75
CA PRO A 496 21.40 -14.37 -52.61
C PRO A 496 20.75 -12.98 -52.48
N PRO A 497 21.55 -11.91 -52.32
CA PRO A 497 20.99 -10.58 -52.12
C PRO A 497 19.97 -10.33 -53.22
N GLU A 498 18.71 -10.10 -52.82
CA GLU A 498 17.67 -9.83 -53.79
C GLU A 498 18.13 -8.61 -54.61
N PRO A 499 18.11 -8.69 -55.96
CA PRO A 499 18.53 -7.57 -56.77
C PRO A 499 17.72 -6.35 -56.36
N ARG A 500 18.37 -5.20 -56.16
CA ARG A 500 17.70 -3.94 -55.80
C ARG A 500 16.67 -3.59 -56.88
N VAL A 501 15.40 -3.98 -56.67
CA VAL A 501 14.31 -3.74 -57.63
C VAL A 501 13.78 -2.31 -57.53
N ALA A 502 13.93 -1.66 -56.38
CA ALA A 502 13.46 -0.31 -56.11
C ALA A 502 14.38 0.46 -55.17
N ALA A 503 14.28 1.80 -55.19
CA ALA A 503 15.00 2.67 -54.25
C ALA A 503 14.42 2.64 -52.83
N VAL A 504 13.18 2.15 -52.67
CA VAL A 504 12.44 2.12 -51.41
C VAL A 504 11.85 0.73 -51.16
N ARG A 505 11.80 0.34 -49.89
CA ARG A 505 11.09 -0.84 -49.38
C ARG A 505 9.87 -0.36 -48.60
N TYR A 506 8.69 -0.90 -48.94
CA TYR A 506 7.50 -0.72 -48.13
C TYR A 506 7.54 -1.67 -46.92
N ARG A 507 7.36 -1.13 -45.72
CA ARG A 507 7.24 -1.86 -44.46
C ARG A 507 5.84 -1.60 -43.90
N THR A 508 5.01 -2.63 -43.86
CA THR A 508 3.62 -2.54 -43.39
C THR A 508 3.50 -2.12 -41.93
N MET A 509 4.40 -2.60 -41.05
CA MET A 509 4.37 -2.33 -39.62
C MET A 509 5.79 -2.28 -39.04
N GLY A 510 6.03 -1.34 -38.12
CA GLY A 510 7.22 -1.31 -37.26
C GLY A 510 7.23 -2.42 -36.21
N SER A 511 8.33 -2.56 -35.47
CA SER A 511 8.40 -3.45 -34.31
C SER A 511 8.25 -2.67 -33.02
N VAL A 512 7.68 -3.32 -32.00
CA VAL A 512 7.59 -2.80 -30.64
C VAL A 512 8.32 -3.79 -29.72
N PRO A 513 9.11 -3.33 -28.74
CA PRO A 513 9.78 -4.22 -27.79
C PRO A 513 8.79 -5.14 -27.05
N GLU A 514 9.19 -6.40 -26.81
CA GLU A 514 8.28 -7.44 -26.27
C GLU A 514 7.71 -7.15 -24.87
N HIS A 515 8.27 -6.20 -24.12
CA HIS A 515 7.76 -5.78 -22.82
C HIS A 515 6.56 -4.80 -22.91
N TRP A 516 6.10 -4.47 -24.11
CA TRP A 516 4.92 -3.63 -24.36
C TRP A 516 3.76 -4.51 -24.82
N ILE A 517 2.77 -4.69 -23.96
CA ILE A 517 1.60 -5.52 -24.22
C ILE A 517 0.43 -4.61 -24.60
N PRO A 518 -0.17 -4.77 -25.80
CA PRO A 518 -1.24 -3.89 -26.25
C PRO A 518 -2.56 -4.15 -25.54
N PHE A 519 -3.33 -3.09 -25.32
CA PHE A 519 -4.74 -3.13 -24.94
C PHE A 519 -5.55 -2.35 -25.98
N VAL A 520 -6.53 -3.04 -26.59
CA VAL A 520 -7.39 -2.49 -27.64
C VAL A 520 -8.79 -2.19 -27.10
N PRO A 521 -9.43 -1.09 -27.53
CA PRO A 521 -10.78 -0.79 -27.12
C PRO A 521 -11.78 -1.77 -27.75
N VAL A 522 -12.66 -2.34 -26.93
CA VAL A 522 -13.77 -3.21 -27.34
C VAL A 522 -15.06 -2.69 -26.73
N HIS A 523 -16.19 -2.82 -27.43
CA HIS A 523 -17.47 -2.37 -26.90
C HIS A 523 -17.95 -3.30 -25.78
N VAL A 524 -18.56 -2.71 -24.76
CA VAL A 524 -19.28 -3.48 -23.74
C VAL A 524 -20.53 -4.10 -24.37
N ASN A 525 -20.76 -5.39 -24.14
CA ASN A 525 -21.92 -6.08 -24.72
C ASN A 525 -23.23 -5.36 -24.35
N GLY A 526 -24.00 -4.97 -25.37
CA GLY A 526 -25.28 -4.26 -25.18
C GLY A 526 -25.17 -2.74 -25.06
N ASP A 527 -23.96 -2.17 -25.13
CA ASP A 527 -23.72 -0.72 -25.13
C ASP A 527 -22.86 -0.32 -26.35
N ASN A 528 -23.30 0.69 -27.10
CA ASN A 528 -22.60 1.20 -28.29
C ASN A 528 -21.68 2.39 -27.98
N ARG A 529 -21.65 2.87 -26.74
CA ARG A 529 -20.85 4.03 -26.31
C ARG A 529 -19.80 3.67 -25.27
N GLN A 530 -20.09 2.70 -24.41
CA GLN A 530 -19.13 2.24 -23.42
C GLN A 530 -18.14 1.27 -24.03
N ILE A 531 -16.85 1.53 -23.80
CA ILE A 531 -15.75 0.66 -24.19
C ILE A 531 -15.04 0.10 -22.96
N GLN A 532 -14.38 -1.04 -23.14
CA GLN A 532 -13.40 -1.61 -22.23
C GLN A 532 -12.11 -1.86 -23.00
N LEU A 533 -10.99 -1.92 -22.28
CA LEU A 533 -9.68 -2.17 -22.84
C LEU A 533 -9.37 -3.66 -22.74
N GLN A 534 -9.31 -4.35 -23.87
CA GLN A 534 -9.00 -5.78 -23.94
C GLN A 534 -7.51 -6.00 -24.23
N ARG A 535 -6.83 -6.82 -23.42
CA ARG A 535 -5.45 -7.26 -23.73
C ARG A 535 -5.41 -7.97 -25.09
N ALA A 536 -4.53 -7.52 -25.97
CA ALA A 536 -4.23 -8.12 -27.26
C ALA A 536 -2.79 -8.66 -27.29
N GLY A 537 -2.37 -9.22 -28.43
CA GLY A 537 -1.00 -9.70 -28.66
C GLY A 537 -0.45 -9.13 -29.97
N LEU A 538 0.82 -8.73 -29.95
CA LEU A 538 1.57 -8.40 -31.17
C LEU A 538 2.37 -9.62 -31.63
N PRO A 539 2.58 -9.80 -32.95
CA PRO A 539 3.49 -10.83 -33.43
C PRO A 539 4.94 -10.50 -33.04
N ARG A 540 5.66 -11.50 -32.55
CA ARG A 540 7.11 -11.44 -32.34
C ARG A 540 7.80 -11.33 -33.70
N THR A 541 8.62 -10.29 -33.86
CA THR A 541 9.45 -10.08 -35.04
C THR A 541 10.90 -10.39 -34.69
N VAL A 542 11.48 -11.46 -35.25
CA VAL A 542 12.92 -11.78 -35.08
C VAL A 542 13.66 -11.40 -36.37
N PRO A 543 14.55 -10.40 -36.34
CA PRO A 543 15.35 -10.04 -37.52
C PRO A 543 16.15 -11.25 -38.05
N GLY A 544 16.04 -11.53 -39.35
CA GLY A 544 16.79 -12.60 -40.02
C GLY A 544 16.25 -14.03 -39.83
N ALA A 545 15.15 -14.21 -39.11
CA ALA A 545 14.45 -15.49 -39.06
C ALA A 545 13.70 -15.76 -40.39
N ALA A 546 13.64 -17.02 -40.81
CA ALA A 546 12.80 -17.44 -41.93
C ALA A 546 11.32 -17.14 -41.62
N GLU A 547 10.50 -16.88 -42.65
CA GLU A 547 9.06 -16.68 -42.49
C GLU A 547 8.41 -17.91 -41.85
N SER A 548 8.16 -17.82 -40.55
CA SER A 548 7.36 -18.77 -39.78
C SER A 548 5.99 -18.15 -39.47
N ALA A 549 5.05 -18.99 -39.04
CA ALA A 549 3.78 -18.49 -38.51
C ALA A 549 4.05 -17.46 -37.38
N PRO A 550 3.29 -16.34 -37.33
CA PRO A 550 3.49 -15.31 -36.32
C PRO A 550 3.19 -15.87 -34.93
N VAL A 551 4.19 -15.84 -34.05
CA VAL A 551 4.05 -16.20 -32.63
C VAL A 551 3.69 -14.93 -31.86
N PRO A 552 2.58 -14.87 -31.11
CA PRO A 552 2.25 -13.69 -30.31
C PRO A 552 3.24 -13.52 -29.16
N VAL A 553 3.63 -12.27 -28.90
CA VAL A 553 4.36 -11.89 -27.70
C VAL A 553 3.44 -12.06 -26.50
N GLU A 554 3.92 -12.80 -25.50
CA GLU A 554 3.14 -13.09 -24.30
C GLU A 554 3.60 -12.27 -23.09
N PRO A 555 2.67 -11.79 -22.25
CA PRO A 555 3.03 -11.05 -21.05
C PRO A 555 3.81 -11.94 -20.08
N ARG A 556 4.79 -11.37 -19.39
CA ARG A 556 5.68 -12.09 -18.45
C ARG A 556 5.37 -11.75 -16.99
N THR A 557 4.43 -10.85 -16.73
CA THR A 557 3.92 -10.48 -15.41
C THR A 557 2.57 -11.13 -15.12
N ALA A 558 2.40 -11.67 -13.91
CA ALA A 558 1.09 -12.12 -13.42
C ALA A 558 0.03 -11.01 -13.47
N LEU A 559 0.44 -9.75 -13.29
CA LEU A 559 -0.42 -8.57 -13.45
C LEU A 559 -1.07 -8.47 -14.83
N LEU A 560 -0.34 -8.77 -15.91
CA LEU A 560 -0.87 -8.71 -17.27
C LEU A 560 -1.38 -10.05 -17.81
N ARG A 561 -1.14 -11.17 -17.11
CA ARG A 561 -1.58 -12.52 -17.51
C ARG A 561 -2.95 -12.95 -17.00
N VAL A 562 -3.70 -12.06 -16.35
CA VAL A 562 -5.07 -12.36 -15.88
C VAL A 562 -5.91 -13.04 -16.97
N GLY A 563 -6.57 -14.15 -16.60
CA GLY A 563 -7.41 -14.95 -17.50
C GLY A 563 -6.66 -15.79 -18.56
N LYS A 564 -5.38 -15.53 -18.82
CA LYS A 564 -4.63 -16.18 -19.90
C LYS A 564 -4.35 -17.66 -19.63
N ASP A 565 -3.98 -17.96 -18.40
CA ASP A 565 -3.58 -19.31 -17.98
C ASP A 565 -4.78 -20.13 -17.48
N ALA A 566 -6.00 -19.58 -17.59
CA ALA A 566 -7.25 -20.27 -17.26
C ALA A 566 -7.63 -21.27 -18.37
N VAL A 567 -8.43 -22.28 -18.01
CA VAL A 567 -8.96 -23.28 -18.95
C VAL A 567 -10.49 -23.28 -18.86
N PRO A 568 -11.23 -22.78 -19.88
CA PRO A 568 -10.73 -22.12 -21.10
C PRO A 568 -10.10 -20.75 -20.82
N GLN A 569 -9.27 -20.26 -21.74
CA GLN A 569 -8.67 -18.93 -21.62
C GLN A 569 -9.76 -17.85 -21.60
N LEU A 570 -9.58 -16.87 -20.72
CA LEU A 570 -10.49 -15.74 -20.55
C LEU A 570 -9.83 -14.44 -21.03
N PRO A 571 -10.60 -13.54 -21.67
CA PRO A 571 -10.08 -12.22 -22.04
C PRO A 571 -9.77 -11.40 -20.78
N TYR A 572 -8.70 -10.61 -20.85
CA TYR A 572 -8.43 -9.61 -19.82
C TYR A 572 -9.02 -8.26 -20.24
N LEU A 573 -10.07 -7.84 -19.56
CA LEU A 573 -10.76 -6.57 -19.77
C LEU A 573 -10.45 -5.61 -18.62
N LEU A 574 -10.07 -4.38 -18.96
CA LEU A 574 -9.88 -3.27 -18.05
C LEU A 574 -10.93 -2.19 -18.32
N HIS A 575 -11.37 -1.54 -17.26
CA HIS A 575 -12.17 -0.34 -17.37
C HIS A 575 -11.33 0.83 -17.91
N GLU A 576 -11.88 1.59 -18.86
CA GLU A 576 -11.14 2.64 -19.58
C GLU A 576 -10.67 3.76 -18.64
N GLU A 577 -11.49 4.07 -17.64
CA GLU A 577 -11.24 5.06 -16.59
C GLU A 577 -10.03 4.70 -15.70
N GLU A 578 -9.62 3.42 -15.67
CA GLU A 578 -8.49 2.97 -14.85
C GLU A 578 -7.14 3.34 -15.46
N VAL A 579 -7.13 3.79 -16.71
CA VAL A 579 -5.94 4.30 -17.40
C VAL A 579 -6.15 5.79 -17.70
N PRO A 580 -5.99 6.68 -16.70
CA PRO A 580 -6.09 8.12 -16.91
C PRO A 580 -4.92 8.63 -17.76
N ARG A 581 -4.96 9.90 -18.16
CA ARG A 581 -3.88 10.55 -18.91
C ARG A 581 -2.51 10.49 -18.21
N ALA A 582 -2.50 10.53 -16.88
CA ALA A 582 -1.29 10.37 -16.09
C ALA A 582 -0.71 8.94 -16.13
N GLY A 583 -1.45 7.98 -16.68
CA GLY A 583 -1.16 6.55 -16.60
C GLY A 583 -1.41 5.97 -15.20
N THR A 584 -1.35 4.64 -15.12
CA THR A 584 -1.50 3.88 -13.87
C THR A 584 -0.30 2.96 -13.71
N VAL A 585 0.31 2.92 -12.53
CA VAL A 585 1.42 1.99 -12.24
C VAL A 585 0.97 0.97 -11.22
N LEU A 586 1.10 -0.29 -11.60
CA LEU A 586 0.84 -1.44 -10.75
C LEU A 586 2.17 -2.05 -10.30
N ARG A 587 2.25 -2.42 -9.03
CA ARG A 587 3.39 -3.14 -8.46
C ARG A 587 2.90 -4.34 -7.70
N GLN A 588 3.68 -5.41 -7.70
CA GLN A 588 3.54 -6.48 -6.73
C GLN A 588 4.83 -6.67 -5.93
N SER A 589 4.70 -6.76 -4.62
CA SER A 589 5.81 -6.80 -3.67
C SER A 589 5.46 -7.66 -2.45
N TYR A 590 6.48 -8.19 -1.78
CA TYR A 590 6.29 -8.73 -0.44
C TYR A 590 6.24 -7.59 0.57
N ARG A 591 5.24 -7.66 1.46
CA ARG A 591 5.04 -6.75 2.58
C ARG A 591 5.20 -7.50 3.88
N ARG A 592 5.72 -6.82 4.90
CA ARG A 592 5.97 -7.38 6.22
C ARG A 592 5.58 -6.42 7.32
N THR A 593 4.87 -6.93 8.31
CA THR A 593 4.54 -6.20 9.55
C THR A 593 4.64 -7.12 10.75
N ARG A 594 4.38 -6.58 11.94
CA ARG A 594 4.12 -7.36 13.15
C ARG A 594 2.63 -7.28 13.47
N ALA A 595 2.00 -8.43 13.66
CA ALA A 595 0.66 -8.51 14.23
C ALA A 595 0.64 -7.95 15.66
N PHE A 596 -0.55 -7.70 16.22
CA PHE A 596 -0.72 -7.15 17.57
C PHE A 596 -0.03 -7.98 18.68
N GLY A 597 0.16 -9.28 18.46
CA GLY A 597 0.93 -10.18 19.35
C GLY A 597 2.44 -10.22 19.09
N GLY A 598 2.99 -9.36 18.23
CA GLY A 598 4.41 -9.31 17.88
C GLY A 598 4.86 -10.33 16.83
N ARG A 599 4.00 -11.29 16.45
CA ARG A 599 4.24 -12.27 15.38
C ARG A 599 4.53 -11.56 14.06
N PRO A 600 5.62 -11.88 13.35
CA PRO A 600 5.85 -11.35 12.01
C PRO A 600 4.82 -11.93 11.04
N VAL A 601 4.26 -11.08 10.18
CA VAL A 601 3.35 -11.47 9.10
C VAL A 601 3.97 -10.95 7.82
N VAL A 602 4.09 -11.83 6.82
CA VAL A 602 4.56 -11.48 5.47
C VAL A 602 3.45 -11.87 4.49
N TRP A 603 3.13 -11.01 3.53
CA TRP A 603 2.16 -11.31 2.48
C TRP A 603 2.64 -10.73 1.16
N TYR A 604 2.17 -11.31 0.05
CA TYR A 604 2.39 -10.78 -1.29
C TYR A 604 1.20 -9.88 -1.64
N ALA A 605 1.46 -8.64 -2.06
CA ALA A 605 0.42 -7.64 -2.29
C ALA A 605 0.62 -6.94 -3.64
N ALA A 606 -0.49 -6.50 -4.23
CA ALA A 606 -0.51 -5.54 -5.31
C ALA A 606 -0.68 -4.12 -4.74
N HIS A 607 -0.22 -3.14 -5.49
CA HIS A 607 -0.41 -1.73 -5.17
C HIS A 607 -0.62 -0.93 -6.46
N ARG A 608 -1.66 -0.09 -6.46
CA ARG A 608 -1.94 0.86 -7.55
C ARG A 608 -1.44 2.26 -7.18
N GLY A 609 -0.59 2.81 -8.04
CA GLY A 609 -0.12 4.19 -7.96
C GLY A 609 -0.38 4.97 -9.25
N THR A 610 -0.18 6.27 -9.18
CA THR A 610 -0.26 7.16 -10.36
C THR A 610 0.98 6.98 -11.24
N GLY A 611 0.77 7.01 -12.56
CA GLY A 611 1.85 6.97 -13.54
C GLY A 611 2.61 8.28 -13.68
N ARG A 612 3.39 8.38 -14.76
CA ARG A 612 4.25 9.55 -15.07
C ARG A 612 3.81 10.29 -16.34
N GLY A 613 2.64 9.97 -16.89
CA GLY A 613 2.11 10.52 -18.13
C GLY A 613 1.98 9.49 -19.26
N GLU A 614 1.83 10.02 -20.47
CA GLU A 614 1.70 9.27 -21.72
C GLU A 614 3.03 8.60 -22.12
N GLY A 615 2.94 7.57 -22.96
CA GLY A 615 4.09 6.84 -23.51
C GLY A 615 4.00 6.76 -25.03
N SER A 616 5.15 6.62 -25.70
CA SER A 616 5.21 6.34 -27.13
C SER A 616 5.85 4.98 -27.35
N SER A 617 5.08 4.06 -27.94
CA SER A 617 5.54 2.72 -28.30
C SER A 617 6.51 2.71 -29.49
N GLY A 618 6.54 3.79 -30.26
CA GLY A 618 7.22 3.84 -31.56
C GLY A 618 6.53 3.01 -32.65
N LEU A 619 5.31 2.48 -32.39
CA LEU A 619 4.53 1.76 -33.38
C LEU A 619 4.13 2.68 -34.53
N VAL A 620 4.42 2.22 -35.74
CA VAL A 620 4.24 2.96 -36.99
C VAL A 620 3.79 1.98 -38.06
N PHE A 621 2.87 2.41 -38.92
CA PHE A 621 2.33 1.63 -40.03
C PHE A 621 2.71 2.29 -41.36
N ASP A 622 2.68 1.50 -42.43
CA ASP A 622 2.78 1.97 -43.82
C ASP A 622 4.01 2.84 -44.13
N GLN A 623 5.19 2.37 -43.73
CA GLN A 623 6.44 3.10 -43.93
C GLN A 623 7.09 2.82 -45.28
N LEU A 624 7.58 3.86 -45.94
CA LEU A 624 8.55 3.75 -47.03
C LEU A 624 9.95 3.95 -46.47
N ILE A 625 10.83 2.97 -46.68
CA ILE A 625 12.19 2.95 -46.14
C ILE A 625 13.16 2.92 -47.31
N ASP A 626 14.08 3.88 -47.36
CA ASP A 626 15.11 3.91 -48.39
C ASP A 626 16.01 2.67 -48.29
N ILE A 627 16.27 2.04 -49.44
CA ILE A 627 17.26 0.98 -49.57
C ILE A 627 18.58 1.67 -49.94
N PRO A 628 19.62 1.62 -49.06
CA PRO A 628 20.92 2.24 -49.33
C PRO A 628 21.47 1.80 -50.70
N GLU A 629 22.09 2.72 -51.42
CA GLU A 629 22.90 2.34 -52.58
C GLU A 629 24.19 1.70 -52.03
N GLU A 630 24.52 0.49 -52.48
CA GLU A 630 25.77 -0.21 -52.10
C GLU A 630 27.02 0.59 -52.50
#